data_AF-A0A2E6QQY0-F1
#
_entry.id   AF-A0A2E6QQY0-F1
#
_cell.length_a   1.000
_cell.length_b   1.000
_cell.length_c   1.000
_cell.angle_alpha   90.00
_cell.angle_beta   90.00
_cell.angle_gamma   90.00
#
_symmetry.space_group_name_H-M   'P 1'
#
loop_
_entity.id
_entity.type
_entity.pdbx_description
1 polymer ?
#
loop_
_entity_poly.entity_id
_entity_poly.type
_entity_poly.pdbx_seq_one_letter_code
_entity_poly.pdbx_strand_id
1 'polypeptide(L)'
;MKKIIFKISISLSITFLILIFGVKIYFNINDLPIYDYRLAYNFILGNKKLQQYENLNELLGFKKNDKLLIIHADDLGLSSSVNELSLKALDSNYVTSASVMMPTPKVNEVAAHFKKNPNLDMGLHLTVTAEWKNYKWSGISSGDSIKSMLDSSGNLHEKKNTS
;
A
#
# COMPACT_ATOMS: atom_id res chain seq x y z
N MET A 1 -36.32 -32.35 -25.34
CA MET A 1 -35.58 -32.27 -24.05
C MET A 1 -34.19 -31.64 -24.18
N LYS A 2 -33.26 -32.16 -25.01
CA LYS A 2 -31.87 -31.61 -25.14
C LYS A 2 -31.78 -30.11 -25.47
N LYS A 3 -32.61 -29.58 -26.38
CA LYS A 3 -32.64 -28.14 -26.74
C LYS A 3 -33.07 -27.21 -25.59
N ILE A 4 -33.92 -27.69 -24.69
CA ILE A 4 -34.40 -26.91 -23.53
C ILE A 4 -33.30 -26.83 -22.48
N ILE A 5 -32.66 -27.96 -22.19
CA ILE A 5 -31.51 -28.04 -21.27
C ILE A 5 -30.37 -27.14 -21.74
N PHE A 6 -30.10 -27.11 -23.05
CA PHE A 6 -29.08 -26.25 -23.63
C PHE A 6 -29.38 -24.74 -23.45
N LYS A 7 -30.63 -24.32 -23.67
CA LYS A 7 -31.05 -22.92 -23.45
C LYS A 7 -30.95 -22.50 -21.98
N ILE A 8 -31.32 -23.39 -21.05
CA ILE A 8 -31.22 -23.14 -19.61
C ILE A 8 -29.75 -22.99 -19.21
N SER A 9 -28.88 -23.87 -19.70
CA SER A 9 -27.43 -23.80 -19.43
C SER A 9 -26.81 -22.48 -19.90
N ILE A 10 -27.16 -22.00 -21.09
CA ILE A 10 -26.74 -20.70 -21.61
C ILE A 10 -27.22 -19.56 -20.71
N SER A 11 -28.50 -19.57 -20.32
CA SER A 11 -29.09 -18.53 -19.47
C SER A 11 -28.40 -18.45 -18.09
N LEU A 12 -28.12 -19.61 -17.49
CA LEU A 12 -27.40 -19.68 -16.22
C LEU A 12 -25.97 -19.13 -16.35
N SER A 13 -25.30 -19.47 -17.46
CA SER A 13 -23.93 -19.01 -17.73
C SER A 13 -23.88 -17.49 -17.94
N ILE A 14 -24.85 -16.92 -18.66
CA ILE A 14 -24.96 -15.47 -18.87
C ILE A 14 -25.19 -14.75 -17.53
N THR A 15 -26.13 -15.25 -16.72
CA THR A 15 -26.41 -14.68 -15.40
C THR A 15 -25.18 -14.70 -14.50
N PHE A 16 -24.42 -15.79 -14.51
CA PHE A 16 -23.18 -15.93 -13.75
C PHE A 16 -22.10 -14.94 -14.20
N LEU A 17 -21.95 -14.74 -15.51
CA LEU A 17 -21.04 -13.75 -16.10
C LEU A 17 -21.41 -12.32 -15.67
N ILE A 18 -22.70 -11.97 -15.70
CA ILE A 18 -23.19 -10.65 -15.28
C ILE A 18 -22.89 -10.43 -13.79
N LEU A 19 -23.09 -11.44 -12.95
CA LEU A 19 -22.81 -11.34 -11.52
C LEU A 19 -21.32 -11.09 -11.25
N ILE A 20 -20.43 -11.87 -11.89
CA ILE A 20 -18.98 -11.71 -11.76
C ILE A 20 -18.54 -10.32 -12.22
N PHE A 21 -19.05 -9.86 -13.36
CA PHE A 21 -18.70 -8.55 -13.91
C PHE A 21 -19.25 -7.42 -13.03
N GLY A 22 -20.47 -7.56 -12.52
CA GLY A 22 -21.09 -6.61 -11.60
C GLY A 22 -20.30 -6.46 -10.30
N VAL A 23 -19.84 -7.56 -9.71
CA VAL A 23 -18.98 -7.54 -8.50
C VAL A 23 -17.65 -6.83 -8.78
N LYS A 24 -17.02 -7.12 -9.93
CA LYS A 24 -15.77 -6.45 -10.33
C LYS A 24 -15.97 -4.95 -10.56
N ILE A 25 -17.05 -4.55 -11.25
CA ILE A 25 -17.40 -3.14 -11.44
C ILE A 25 -17.62 -2.47 -10.09
N TYR A 26 -18.38 -3.09 -9.19
CA TYR A 26 -18.65 -2.56 -7.87
C TYR A 26 -17.34 -2.28 -7.11
N PHE A 27 -16.40 -3.23 -7.07
CA PHE A 27 -15.12 -3.00 -6.41
C PHE A 27 -14.28 -1.92 -7.08
N ASN A 28 -14.26 -1.87 -8.42
CA ASN A 28 -13.53 -0.84 -9.15
C ASN A 28 -14.06 0.57 -8.89
N ILE A 29 -15.40 0.75 -8.89
CA ILE A 29 -16.04 2.04 -8.61
C ILE A 29 -15.77 2.50 -7.17
N ASN A 30 -15.68 1.57 -6.23
CA ASN A 30 -15.45 1.87 -4.81
C ASN A 30 -13.96 1.84 -4.42
N ASP A 31 -13.04 1.78 -5.38
CA ASP A 31 -11.59 1.70 -5.15
C ASP A 31 -11.16 0.57 -4.18
N LEU A 32 -11.93 -0.52 -4.14
CA LEU A 32 -11.62 -1.68 -3.30
C LEU A 32 -10.60 -2.56 -4.03
N PRO A 33 -9.39 -2.78 -3.49
CA PRO A 33 -8.32 -3.54 -4.14
C PRO A 33 -8.52 -5.06 -4.06
N ILE A 34 -9.74 -5.52 -4.35
CA ILE A 34 -10.15 -6.92 -4.27
C ILE A 34 -10.21 -7.48 -5.69
N TYR A 35 -9.08 -8.06 -6.11
CA TYR A 35 -8.94 -8.63 -7.46
C TYR A 35 -9.09 -10.17 -7.48
N ASP A 36 -9.04 -10.79 -6.30
CA ASP A 36 -9.16 -12.23 -6.10
C ASP A 36 -10.60 -12.61 -5.69
N TYR A 37 -11.18 -13.62 -6.34
CA TYR A 37 -12.57 -14.04 -6.11
C TYR A 37 -12.80 -14.64 -4.72
N ARG A 38 -11.78 -15.28 -4.12
CA ARG A 38 -11.88 -15.79 -2.75
C ARG A 38 -11.88 -14.64 -1.75
N LEU A 39 -11.06 -13.61 -1.98
CA LEU A 39 -11.08 -12.38 -1.19
C LEU A 39 -12.42 -11.64 -1.33
N ALA A 40 -12.97 -11.56 -2.54
CA ALA A 40 -14.30 -11.01 -2.82
C ALA A 40 -15.41 -11.72 -2.04
N TYR A 41 -15.42 -13.05 -2.10
CA TYR A 41 -16.36 -13.88 -1.36
C TYR A 41 -16.27 -13.64 0.14
N ASN A 42 -15.05 -13.63 0.69
CA ASN A 42 -14.83 -13.39 2.12
C ASN A 42 -15.26 -11.99 2.55
N PHE A 43 -15.00 -10.98 1.72
CA PHE A 43 -15.41 -9.61 1.97
C PHE A 43 -16.93 -9.46 2.00
N ILE A 44 -17.62 -9.98 0.97
CA ILE A 44 -19.08 -9.91 0.84
C ILE A 44 -19.79 -10.62 2.00
N LEU A 45 -19.28 -11.79 2.41
CA LEU A 45 -19.87 -12.56 3.50
C LEU A 45 -19.38 -12.14 4.89
N GLY A 46 -18.51 -11.14 5.00
CA GLY A 46 -17.97 -10.69 6.28
C GLY A 46 -17.11 -11.75 6.99
N ASN A 47 -16.55 -12.72 6.25
CA ASN A 47 -15.62 -13.72 6.79
C ASN A 47 -14.26 -13.06 7.08
N LYS A 48 -14.16 -12.39 8.23
CA LYS A 48 -12.95 -11.71 8.71
C LYS A 48 -11.97 -12.64 9.44
N LYS A 49 -11.99 -13.94 9.16
CA LYS A 49 -11.09 -14.91 9.80
C LYS A 49 -9.69 -14.78 9.21
N LEU A 50 -8.99 -13.70 9.55
CA LEU A 50 -7.56 -13.59 9.34
C LEU A 50 -6.91 -14.63 10.24
N GLN A 51 -6.28 -15.63 9.64
CA GLN A 51 -5.52 -16.61 10.39
C GLN A 51 -4.28 -15.89 10.90
N GLN A 52 -4.29 -15.54 12.19
CA GLN A 52 -3.09 -15.06 12.85
C GLN A 52 -2.03 -16.15 12.74
N TYR A 53 -0.79 -15.77 12.40
CA TYR A 53 0.33 -16.70 12.38
C TYR A 53 0.42 -17.35 13.77
N GLU A 54 0.24 -18.67 13.80
CA GLU A 54 0.33 -19.43 15.04
C GLU A 54 1.74 -19.27 15.63
N ASN A 55 1.81 -18.98 16.92
CA ASN A 55 3.07 -18.83 17.66
C ASN A 55 4.03 -17.75 17.10
N LEU A 56 3.49 -16.70 16.45
CA LEU A 56 4.30 -15.60 15.89
C LEU A 56 5.30 -15.02 16.90
N ASN A 57 4.86 -14.78 18.14
CA ASN A 57 5.73 -14.26 19.19
C ASN A 57 6.94 -15.17 19.44
N GLU A 58 6.71 -16.49 19.49
CA GLU A 58 7.75 -17.49 19.73
C GLU A 58 8.70 -17.62 18.52
N LEU A 59 8.15 -17.52 17.30
CA LEU A 59 8.96 -17.45 16.07
C LEU A 59 9.86 -16.22 16.02
N LEU A 60 9.43 -15.12 16.63
CA LEU A 60 10.21 -13.89 16.77
C LEU A 60 11.16 -13.90 18.00
N GLY A 61 11.18 -14.99 18.78
CA GLY A 61 12.05 -15.14 19.95
C GLY A 61 11.48 -14.58 21.27
N PHE A 62 10.20 -14.22 21.30
CA PHE A 62 9.48 -13.73 22.48
C PHE A 62 8.65 -14.83 23.13
N LYS A 63 8.10 -14.59 24.32
CA LYS A 63 7.18 -15.55 24.96
C LYS A 63 5.84 -15.53 24.25
N LYS A 64 5.15 -16.68 24.28
CA LYS A 64 3.82 -16.86 23.68
C LYS A 64 2.83 -15.72 23.94
N ASN A 65 2.78 -15.22 25.18
CA ASN A 65 1.81 -14.20 25.61
C ASN A 65 2.38 -12.77 25.68
N ASP A 66 3.59 -12.53 25.17
CA ASP A 66 4.16 -11.18 25.13
C ASP A 66 3.33 -10.28 24.19
N LYS A 67 3.24 -9.00 24.55
CA LYS A 67 2.65 -7.97 23.70
C LYS A 67 3.78 -7.23 23.00
N LEU A 68 3.87 -7.40 21.69
CA LEU A 68 4.88 -6.75 20.86
C LEU A 68 4.28 -5.48 20.25
N LEU A 69 5.06 -4.40 20.25
CA LEU A 69 4.66 -3.11 19.69
C LEU A 69 5.78 -2.60 18.81
N ILE A 70 5.44 -2.22 17.58
CA ILE A 70 6.30 -1.47 16.68
C ILE A 70 5.75 -0.05 16.66
N ILE A 71 6.57 0.93 17.06
CA ILE A 71 6.25 2.34 16.91
C ILE A 71 6.99 2.82 15.67
N HIS A 72 6.24 3.24 14.65
CA HIS A 72 6.76 3.51 13.32
C HIS A 72 6.65 4.99 12.96
N ALA A 73 7.74 5.58 12.47
CA ALA A 73 7.74 6.93 11.92
C ALA A 73 7.62 6.90 10.38
N ASP A 74 6.58 7.54 9.86
CA ASP A 74 6.32 7.60 8.42
C ASP A 74 6.92 8.87 7.77
N ASP A 75 6.94 8.89 6.44
CA ASP A 75 7.22 10.07 5.61
C ASP A 75 8.64 10.67 5.70
N LEU A 76 9.65 9.89 6.13
CA LEU A 76 11.03 10.39 6.07
C LEU A 76 11.41 10.68 4.61
N GLY A 77 12.03 11.84 4.41
CA GLY A 77 12.38 12.40 3.11
C GLY A 77 11.43 13.51 2.67
N LEU A 78 10.21 13.58 3.23
CA LEU A 78 9.22 14.56 2.83
C LEU A 78 9.72 15.99 3.04
N SER A 79 10.08 16.35 4.28
CA SER A 79 10.55 17.70 4.63
C SER A 79 11.62 17.65 5.71
N SER A 80 12.38 18.74 5.86
CA SER A 80 13.43 18.80 6.88
C SER A 80 12.87 18.74 8.30
N SER A 81 11.67 19.27 8.54
CA SER A 81 11.03 19.19 9.86
C SER A 81 10.58 17.78 10.21
N VAL A 82 10.03 17.03 9.24
CA VAL A 82 9.69 15.61 9.41
C VAL A 82 10.95 14.80 9.67
N ASN A 83 11.99 15.01 8.86
CA ASN A 83 13.27 14.33 9.04
C ASN A 83 13.86 14.59 10.43
N GLU A 84 13.95 15.85 10.86
CA GLU A 84 14.55 16.21 12.14
C GLU A 84 13.85 15.52 13.31
N LEU A 85 12.52 15.60 13.37
CA LEU A 85 11.75 15.00 14.46
C LEU A 85 11.78 13.47 14.43
N SER A 86 11.59 12.87 13.25
CA SER A 86 11.58 11.41 13.12
C SER A 86 12.95 10.78 13.39
N LEU A 87 14.03 11.39 12.90
CA LEU A 87 15.39 10.92 13.15
C LEU A 87 15.77 11.11 14.62
N LYS A 88 15.41 12.23 15.24
CA LYS A 88 15.62 12.43 16.68
C LYS A 88 14.85 11.41 17.51
N ALA A 89 13.61 11.09 17.12
CA ALA A 89 12.81 10.08 17.79
C ALA A 89 13.41 8.67 17.65
N LEU A 90 13.96 8.33 16.48
CA LEU A 90 14.70 7.08 16.25
C LEU A 90 15.95 7.01 17.12
N ASP A 91 16.78 8.06 17.11
CA ASP A 91 18.03 8.12 17.88
C ASP A 91 17.76 8.03 19.40
N SER A 92 16.58 8.47 19.85
CA SER A 92 16.15 8.44 21.25
C SER A 92 15.34 7.17 21.60
N ASN A 93 15.16 6.23 20.66
CA ASN A 93 14.31 5.05 20.78
C ASN A 93 12.85 5.34 21.17
N TYR A 94 12.33 6.53 20.89
CA TYR A 94 10.90 6.84 21.04
C TYR A 94 10.07 6.18 19.94
N VAL A 95 10.66 5.99 18.76
CA VAL A 95 10.15 5.12 17.69
C VAL A 95 11.17 4.03 17.43
N THR A 96 10.70 2.86 17.03
CA THR A 96 11.53 1.65 16.85
C THR A 96 11.81 1.33 15.39
N SER A 97 11.06 1.93 14.47
CA SER A 97 11.28 1.78 13.03
C SER A 97 10.78 3.00 12.26
N ALA A 98 11.18 3.11 11.00
CA ALA A 98 10.74 4.20 10.11
C ALA A 98 10.65 3.76 8.65
N SER A 99 10.05 4.60 7.81
CA SER A 99 9.95 4.39 6.37
C SER A 99 10.40 5.64 5.59
N VAL A 100 11.05 5.43 4.45
CA VAL A 100 11.64 6.51 3.66
C VAL A 100 10.97 6.62 2.29
N MET A 101 10.50 7.82 1.97
CA MET A 101 9.96 8.18 0.66
C MET A 101 11.10 8.59 -0.28
N MET A 102 11.61 7.63 -1.06
CA MET A 102 12.76 7.89 -1.96
C MET A 102 12.63 9.05 -2.94
N PRO A 103 11.47 9.31 -3.59
CA PRO A 103 11.39 10.39 -4.59
C PRO A 103 11.31 11.81 -4.01
N THR A 104 11.19 11.94 -2.69
CA THR A 104 10.87 13.24 -2.05
C THR A 104 12.09 14.17 -1.93
N PRO A 105 11.89 15.50 -1.87
CA PRO A 105 12.97 16.47 -1.98
C PRO A 105 14.05 16.38 -0.89
N LYS A 106 13.73 15.85 0.29
CA LYS A 106 14.63 15.80 1.46
C LYS A 106 15.16 14.42 1.78
N VAL A 107 15.03 13.44 0.88
CA VAL A 107 15.56 12.08 1.05
C VAL A 107 17.08 12.06 1.34
N ASN A 108 17.85 13.01 0.77
CA ASN A 108 19.29 13.06 0.95
C ASN A 108 19.70 13.30 2.43
N GLU A 109 18.89 14.04 3.19
CA GLU A 109 19.13 14.26 4.63
C GLU A 109 19.01 12.93 5.39
N VAL A 110 17.98 12.13 5.06
CA VAL A 110 17.76 10.79 5.62
C VAL A 110 18.89 9.85 5.25
N ALA A 111 19.31 9.83 3.98
CA ALA A 111 20.41 8.99 3.52
C ALA A 111 21.74 9.32 4.21
N ALA A 112 22.00 10.60 4.47
CA ALA A 112 23.19 11.04 5.20
C ALA A 112 23.16 10.60 6.67
N HIS A 113 21.98 10.63 7.32
CA HIS A 113 21.80 10.12 8.68
C HIS A 113 21.96 8.61 8.76
N PHE A 114 21.31 7.86 7.86
CA PHE A 114 21.37 6.41 7.82
C PHE A 114 22.80 5.89 7.62
N LYS A 115 23.61 6.56 6.79
CA LYS A 115 25.05 6.21 6.62
C LYS A 115 25.84 6.30 7.93
N LYS A 116 25.47 7.19 8.85
CA LYS A 116 26.11 7.32 10.17
C LYS A 116 25.55 6.32 11.18
N ASN A 117 24.31 5.88 10.99
CA ASN A 117 23.57 5.00 11.88
C ASN A 117 22.98 3.79 11.11
N PRO A 118 23.82 2.90 10.54
CA PRO A 118 23.36 1.85 9.62
C PRO A 118 22.53 0.75 10.29
N ASN A 119 22.44 0.74 11.62
CA ASN A 119 21.66 -0.25 12.39
C ASN A 119 20.21 0.19 12.64
N LEU A 120 19.80 1.38 12.20
CA LEU A 120 18.41 1.83 12.33
C LEU A 120 17.48 0.98 11.45
N ASP A 121 16.31 0.61 11.98
CA ASP A 121 15.27 -0.08 11.22
C ASP A 121 14.54 0.93 10.31
N MET A 122 14.96 1.01 9.05
CA MET A 122 14.35 1.86 8.04
C MET A 122 13.92 1.06 6.81
N GLY A 123 12.62 1.11 6.51
CA GLY A 123 12.03 0.56 5.30
C GLY A 123 11.79 1.61 4.21
N LEU A 124 11.17 1.18 3.12
CA LEU A 124 10.72 2.06 2.04
C LEU A 124 9.24 2.41 2.20
N HIS A 125 8.93 3.70 2.18
CA HIS A 125 7.56 4.18 2.01
C HIS A 125 7.30 4.32 0.51
N LEU A 126 6.58 3.35 -0.07
CA LEU A 126 6.24 3.39 -1.49
C LEU A 126 5.19 4.47 -1.73
N THR A 127 5.58 5.52 -2.47
CA THR A 127 4.69 6.61 -2.85
C THR A 127 4.47 6.65 -4.35
N VAL A 128 3.21 6.86 -4.75
CA VAL A 128 2.76 6.96 -6.15
C VAL A 128 1.96 8.24 -6.39
N THR A 129 1.96 9.15 -5.41
CA THR A 129 1.28 10.45 -5.45
C THR A 129 2.20 11.53 -4.91
N ALA A 130 1.90 12.79 -5.23
CA ALA A 130 2.47 13.96 -4.56
C ALA A 130 1.32 14.84 -4.06
N GLU A 131 0.78 14.51 -2.91
CA GLU A 131 -0.53 14.98 -2.41
C GLU A 131 -0.59 16.46 -2.03
N TRP A 132 0.56 17.10 -1.79
CA TRP A 132 0.58 18.50 -1.41
C TRP A 132 0.52 19.40 -2.64
N LYS A 133 -0.48 20.30 -2.67
CA LYS A 133 -0.76 21.19 -3.82
C LYS A 133 0.48 21.95 -4.34
N ASN A 134 1.29 22.49 -3.43
CA ASN A 134 2.45 23.33 -3.77
C ASN A 134 3.80 22.67 -3.41
N TYR A 135 3.80 21.37 -3.09
CA TYR A 135 5.00 20.66 -2.69
C TYR A 135 5.01 19.29 -3.37
N LYS A 136 5.65 19.24 -4.53
CA LYS A 136 5.56 18.12 -5.47
C LYS A 136 6.90 17.42 -5.65
N TRP A 137 6.84 16.17 -6.06
CA TRP A 137 7.97 15.36 -6.47
C TRP A 137 7.57 14.48 -7.65
N SER A 138 8.56 14.08 -8.45
CA SER A 138 8.39 13.13 -9.55
C SER A 138 8.67 11.70 -9.10
N GLY A 139 8.59 10.74 -10.01
CA GLY A 139 9.08 9.37 -9.76
C GLY A 139 10.60 9.26 -9.85
N ILE A 140 11.13 8.12 -9.39
CA ILE A 140 12.57 7.78 -9.52
C ILE A 140 12.91 7.33 -10.95
N SER A 141 11.99 6.59 -11.60
CA SER A 141 12.17 6.12 -12.98
C SER A 141 12.08 7.27 -13.99
N SER A 142 12.62 7.06 -15.20
CA SER A 142 12.52 8.07 -16.26
C SER A 142 11.06 8.39 -16.57
N GLY A 143 10.74 9.67 -16.77
CA GLY A 143 9.36 10.10 -17.03
C GLY A 143 8.72 9.38 -18.22
N ASP A 144 9.51 8.98 -19.22
CA ASP A 144 9.02 8.20 -20.35
C ASP A 144 8.46 6.82 -19.99
N SER A 145 8.98 6.20 -18.93
CA SER A 145 8.55 4.88 -18.44
C SER A 145 7.32 4.94 -17.53
N ILE A 146 7.03 6.10 -16.95
CA ILE A 146 5.98 6.30 -15.95
C ILE A 146 4.97 7.39 -16.34
N LYS A 147 4.79 7.66 -17.64
CA LYS A 147 3.93 8.75 -18.14
C LYS A 147 2.53 8.78 -17.53
N SER A 148 1.91 7.62 -17.31
CA SER A 148 0.57 7.52 -16.71
C SER A 148 0.53 7.96 -15.24
N MET A 149 1.67 7.91 -14.54
CA MET A 149 1.79 8.31 -13.14
C MET A 149 2.11 9.80 -12.96
N LEU A 150 2.44 10.50 -14.04
CA LEU A 150 2.88 11.89 -14.01
C LEU A 150 1.77 12.85 -14.47
N ASP A 151 1.71 14.02 -13.85
CA ASP A 151 0.91 15.15 -14.29
C ASP A 151 1.57 15.90 -15.46
N SER A 152 0.89 16.94 -15.97
CA SER A 152 1.40 17.76 -17.08
C SER A 152 2.70 18.51 -16.77
N SER A 153 3.07 18.63 -15.49
CA SER A 153 4.31 19.26 -15.01
C SER A 153 5.41 18.24 -14.72
N GLY A 154 5.16 16.94 -14.94
CA GLY A 154 6.12 15.87 -14.70
C GLY A 154 6.22 15.42 -13.24
N ASN A 155 5.29 15.81 -12.36
CA ASN A 155 5.22 15.36 -10.98
C ASN A 155 4.27 14.17 -10.83
N LEU A 156 4.38 13.39 -9.76
CA LEU A 156 3.35 12.42 -9.43
C LEU A 156 2.00 13.12 -9.20
N HIS A 157 0.90 12.47 -9.60
CA HIS A 157 -0.44 13.03 -9.43
C HIS A 157 -0.76 13.35 -7.96
N GLU A 158 -1.54 14.41 -7.71
CA GLU A 158 -1.96 14.80 -6.36
C GLU A 158 -2.80 13.73 -5.66
N LYS A 159 -3.61 13.02 -6.44
CA LYS A 159 -4.47 11.95 -5.99
C LYS A 159 -4.41 10.82 -6.99
N LYS A 160 -4.85 9.64 -6.56
CA LYS A 160 -5.06 8.52 -7.46
C LYS A 160 -5.93 8.98 -8.64
N ASN A 161 -5.38 8.87 -9.84
CA ASN A 161 -6.13 9.18 -11.05
C ASN A 161 -6.89 7.91 -11.46
N THR A 162 -8.17 7.85 -11.14
CA THR A 162 -9.08 6.78 -11.58
C THR A 162 -9.65 7.16 -12.94
N SER A 163 -8.83 7.05 -13.99
CA SER A 163 -9.30 7.13 -15.38
C SER A 163 -10.01 5.85 -15.80
#